data_AF-A0A354M6B3-F1
#
_entry.id   AF-A0A354M6B3-F1
#
_cell.length_a   1.000
_cell.length_b   1.000
_cell.length_c   1.000
_cell.angle_alpha   90.00
_cell.angle_beta   90.00
_cell.angle_gamma   90.00
#
_symmetry.space_group_name_H-M   'P 1'
#
loop_
_entity.id
_entity.type
_entity.pdbx_description
1 polymer ?
#
loop_
_entity_poly.entity_id
_entity_poly.type
_entity_poly.pdbx_seq_one_letter_code
_entity_poly.pdbx_strand_id
1 'polypeptide(L)'
;TTLEGMVTATCPYGRNVELNGYPLKISNLVAQLDGTCYVTRQSVHTAAAVKKAKKALRQAFENSMARKGTSLVEFVSTCNSGWKMTPDQANKWMEQNMFAKYPLGDLKNE
;
A
#
# COMPACT_ATOMS: atom_id res chain seq x y z
N THR A 1 2.26 -8.21 1.14
CA THR A 1 1.47 -7.34 2.03
C THR A 1 0.75 -8.09 3.14
N THR A 2 0.55 -9.41 3.04
CA THR A 2 -0.04 -10.26 4.10
C THR A 2 0.68 -10.07 5.43
N LEU A 3 -0.07 -9.72 6.49
CA LEU A 3 0.47 -9.55 7.84
C LEU A 3 0.80 -10.91 8.47
N GLU A 4 1.62 -10.90 9.52
CA GLU A 4 1.85 -12.09 10.34
C GLU A 4 0.53 -12.62 10.93
N GLY A 5 0.33 -13.93 10.91
CA GLY A 5 -0.91 -14.57 11.35
C GLY A 5 -2.12 -14.37 10.41
N MET A 6 -2.02 -13.51 9.39
CA MET A 6 -3.11 -13.27 8.45
C MET A 6 -3.30 -14.48 7.52
N VAL A 7 -4.51 -15.04 7.53
CA VAL A 7 -4.88 -16.19 6.70
C VAL A 7 -5.12 -15.75 5.25
N THR A 8 -4.50 -16.45 4.31
CA THR A 8 -4.71 -16.28 2.87
C THR A 8 -4.75 -17.65 2.19
N ALA A 9 -5.12 -17.70 0.90
CA ALA A 9 -5.11 -18.96 0.14
C ALA A 9 -3.72 -19.64 0.11
N THR A 10 -2.64 -18.86 0.11
CA THR A 10 -1.25 -19.35 0.14
C THR A 10 -0.68 -19.52 1.55
N CYS A 11 -1.37 -19.02 2.58
CA CYS A 11 -1.01 -19.17 3.99
C CYS A 11 -2.28 -19.57 4.77
N PRO A 12 -2.78 -20.81 4.61
CA PRO A 12 -4.08 -21.22 5.15
C PRO A 12 -4.13 -21.24 6.69
N TYR A 13 -2.97 -21.40 7.35
CA TYR A 13 -2.83 -21.33 8.81
C TYR A 13 -2.32 -19.97 9.29
N GLY A 14 -2.38 -18.95 8.43
CA GLY A 14 -1.78 -17.64 8.67
C GLY A 14 -0.33 -17.58 8.19
N ARG A 15 0.16 -16.37 7.91
CA ARG A 15 1.58 -16.16 7.55
C ARG A 15 2.47 -16.49 8.76
N ASN A 16 3.35 -17.47 8.59
CA ASN A 16 4.44 -17.76 9.52
C ASN A 16 5.72 -17.13 8.98
N VAL A 17 6.35 -16.22 9.73
CA VAL A 17 7.54 -15.49 9.26
C VAL A 17 8.78 -16.37 9.11
N GLU A 18 8.88 -17.49 9.83
CA GLU A 18 9.99 -18.45 9.71
C GLU A 18 9.90 -19.22 8.39
N LEU A 19 8.69 -19.51 7.93
CA LEU A 19 8.45 -20.28 6.69
C LEU A 19 8.23 -19.39 5.47
N ASN A 20 7.56 -18.25 5.64
CA ASN A 20 7.10 -17.39 4.55
C ASN A 20 7.87 -16.06 4.47
N GLY A 21 8.75 -15.78 5.43
CA GLY A 21 9.47 -14.53 5.57
C GLY A 21 8.60 -13.36 6.06
N TYR A 22 9.22 -12.20 6.26
CA TYR A 22 8.49 -10.98 6.63
C TYR A 22 7.75 -10.34 5.44
N PRO A 23 6.66 -9.60 5.69
CA PRO A 23 5.99 -8.83 4.66
C PRO A 23 6.92 -7.74 4.12
N LEU A 24 7.17 -7.72 2.82
CA LEU A 24 8.00 -6.69 2.20
C LEU A 24 7.28 -5.34 2.18
N LYS A 25 8.00 -4.29 2.59
CA LYS A 25 7.55 -2.89 2.49
C LYS A 25 8.10 -2.27 1.22
N ILE A 26 7.50 -2.59 0.08
CA ILE A 26 8.02 -2.22 -1.25
C ILE A 26 8.29 -0.72 -1.36
N SER A 27 7.33 0.13 -0.98
CA SER A 27 7.53 1.58 -1.06
C SER A 27 8.68 2.10 -0.20
N ASN A 28 8.96 1.47 0.95
CA ASN A 28 10.09 1.87 1.80
C ASN A 28 11.43 1.52 1.15
N LEU A 29 11.50 0.37 0.46
CA LEU A 29 12.69 -0.04 -0.28
C LEU A 29 12.90 0.86 -1.50
N VAL A 30 11.83 1.10 -2.27
CA VAL A 30 11.89 1.91 -3.49
C VAL A 30 12.22 3.37 -3.17
N ALA A 31 11.74 3.91 -2.05
CA ALA A 31 12.09 5.26 -1.60
C ALA A 31 13.60 5.48 -1.35
N GLN A 32 14.40 4.43 -1.20
CA GLN A 32 15.85 4.54 -1.03
C GLN A 32 16.62 4.57 -2.35
N LEU A 33 15.96 4.36 -3.50
CA LEU A 33 16.62 4.30 -4.79
C LEU A 33 16.85 5.71 -5.37
N ASP A 34 18.07 5.97 -5.84
CA ASP A 34 18.48 7.28 -6.38
C ASP A 34 17.63 7.74 -7.57
N GLY A 35 17.11 6.81 -8.39
CA GLY A 35 16.29 7.12 -9.56
C GLY A 35 14.82 7.44 -9.27
N THR A 36 14.39 7.40 -8.00
CA THR A 36 12.99 7.63 -7.62
C THR A 36 12.79 9.07 -7.16
N CYS A 37 11.82 9.78 -7.72
CA CYS A 37 11.50 11.17 -7.33
C CYS A 37 10.26 11.25 -6.43
N TYR A 38 9.33 10.31 -6.55
CA TYR A 38 8.10 10.34 -5.79
C TYR A 38 7.68 8.93 -5.37
N VAL A 39 7.59 8.70 -4.08
CA VAL A 39 7.12 7.43 -3.52
C VAL A 39 6.09 7.73 -2.45
N THR A 40 4.88 7.23 -2.65
CA THR A 40 3.75 7.54 -1.78
C THR A 40 2.89 6.31 -1.55
N ARG A 41 2.26 6.27 -0.36
CA ARG A 41 1.30 5.25 0.01
C ARG A 41 -0.06 5.87 0.26
N GLN A 42 -1.05 5.44 -0.51
CA GLN A 42 -2.41 5.96 -0.49
C GLN A 42 -3.42 4.85 -0.25
N SER A 43 -4.69 5.22 -0.04
CA SER A 43 -5.81 4.30 0.04
C SER A 43 -7.04 4.91 -0.62
N VAL A 44 -8.07 4.11 -0.84
CA VAL A 44 -9.30 4.49 -1.55
C VAL A 44 -10.58 4.10 -0.81
N HIS A 45 -10.48 3.75 0.47
CA HIS A 45 -11.60 3.27 1.31
C HIS A 45 -12.65 4.34 1.63
N THR A 46 -12.30 5.64 1.54
CA THR A 46 -13.22 6.77 1.74
C THR A 46 -13.15 7.76 0.58
N ALA A 47 -14.19 8.56 0.40
CA ALA A 47 -14.21 9.62 -0.62
C ALA A 47 -13.05 10.63 -0.45
N ALA A 48 -12.68 10.94 0.78
CA ALA A 48 -11.53 11.79 1.08
C ALA A 48 -10.21 11.13 0.67
N ALA A 49 -10.05 9.83 0.95
CA ALA A 49 -8.89 9.06 0.54
C ALA A 49 -8.79 8.98 -0.99
N VAL A 50 -9.91 8.76 -1.71
CA VAL A 50 -9.96 8.78 -3.18
C VAL A 50 -9.47 10.11 -3.77
N LYS A 51 -9.83 11.25 -3.17
CA LYS A 51 -9.34 12.56 -3.62
C LYS A 51 -7.81 12.68 -3.46
N LYS A 52 -7.26 12.22 -2.33
CA LYS A 52 -5.81 12.20 -2.07
C LYS A 52 -5.08 11.27 -3.03
N ALA A 53 -5.60 10.05 -3.20
CA ALA A 53 -5.15 9.06 -4.18
C ALA A 53 -5.09 9.62 -5.61
N LYS A 54 -6.14 10.30 -6.06
CA LYS A 54 -6.19 10.93 -7.38
C LYS A 54 -5.12 12.01 -7.55
N LYS A 55 -4.89 12.83 -6.51
CA LYS A 55 -3.84 13.86 -6.52
C LYS A 55 -2.45 13.22 -6.61
N ALA A 56 -2.19 12.20 -5.81
CA ALA A 56 -0.93 11.44 -5.84
C ALA A 56 -0.66 10.81 -7.21
N LEU A 57 -1.67 10.16 -7.79
CA LEU A 57 -1.56 9.56 -9.12
C LEU A 57 -1.26 10.61 -10.19
N ARG A 58 -1.92 11.77 -10.12
CA ARG A 58 -1.66 12.90 -11.03
C ARG A 58 -0.21 13.40 -10.91
N GLN A 59 0.29 13.61 -9.69
CA GLN A 59 1.66 14.05 -9.44
C GLN A 59 2.68 13.07 -10.04
N ALA A 60 2.46 11.76 -9.89
CA ALA A 60 3.34 10.74 -10.45
C ALA A 60 3.45 10.82 -11.99
N PHE A 61 2.32 11.08 -12.67
CA PHE A 61 2.31 11.30 -14.12
C PHE A 61 2.99 12.62 -14.50
N GLU A 62 2.72 13.71 -13.79
CA GLU A 62 3.36 15.00 -14.02
C GLU A 62 4.89 14.92 -13.85
N ASN A 63 5.37 14.19 -12.85
CA ASN A 63 6.80 13.93 -12.65
C ASN A 63 7.43 13.14 -13.80
N SER A 64 6.71 12.14 -14.31
CA SER A 64 7.16 11.33 -15.46
C SER A 64 7.27 12.20 -16.71
N MET A 65 6.28 13.06 -16.97
CA MET A 65 6.28 14.01 -18.09
C MET A 65 7.41 15.04 -17.98
N ALA A 66 7.70 15.49 -16.76
CA ALA A 66 8.79 16.42 -16.46
C ALA A 66 10.18 15.75 -16.39
N ARG A 67 10.28 14.45 -16.67
CA ARG A 67 11.54 13.67 -16.64
C ARG A 67 12.27 13.74 -15.29
N LYS A 68 11.53 13.84 -14.19
CA LYS A 68 12.11 13.93 -12.83
C LYS A 68 12.65 12.60 -12.29
N GLY A 69 12.29 11.49 -12.93
CA GLY A 69 12.65 10.13 -12.51
C GLY A 69 11.42 9.26 -12.29
N THR A 70 11.60 8.13 -11.61
CA THR A 70 10.55 7.14 -11.38
C THR A 70 9.65 7.55 -10.22
N SER A 71 8.34 7.35 -10.40
CA SER A 71 7.34 7.51 -9.33
C SER A 71 6.72 6.16 -8.97
N LEU A 72 6.51 5.89 -7.68
CA LEU A 72 5.78 4.73 -7.17
C LEU A 72 4.60 5.18 -6.30
N VAL A 73 3.40 4.77 -6.68
CA VAL A 73 2.17 5.01 -5.92
C VAL A 73 1.62 3.67 -5.44
N GLU A 74 1.80 3.37 -4.15
CA GLU A 74 1.27 2.15 -3.53
C GLU A 74 -0.13 2.41 -2.98
N PHE A 75 -1.09 1.56 -3.37
CA PHE A 75 -2.46 1.61 -2.85
C PHE A 75 -2.68 0.49 -1.84
N VAL A 76 -2.92 0.86 -0.58
CA VAL A 76 -3.43 -0.06 0.43
C VAL A 76 -4.93 -0.16 0.26
N SER A 77 -5.37 -1.31 -0.26
CA SER A 77 -6.77 -1.62 -0.54
C SER A 77 -7.14 -3.01 -0.05
N THR A 78 -8.44 -3.27 0.02
CA THR A 78 -9.00 -4.54 0.48
C THR A 78 -9.45 -5.39 -0.69
N CYS A 79 -9.20 -6.70 -0.63
CA CYS A 79 -9.90 -7.69 -1.45
C CYS A 79 -10.86 -8.46 -0.55
N ASN A 80 -12.07 -7.92 -0.36
CA ASN A 80 -13.05 -8.42 0.61
C ASN A 80 -13.44 -9.89 0.37
N SER A 81 -13.46 -10.34 -0.89
CA SER A 81 -13.65 -11.75 -1.27
C SER A 81 -12.53 -12.64 -0.71
N GLY A 82 -11.27 -12.21 -0.84
CA GLY A 82 -10.11 -12.92 -0.32
C GLY A 82 -10.09 -12.99 1.21
N TRP A 83 -10.69 -12.01 1.89
CA TRP A 83 -10.77 -11.96 3.36
C TRP A 83 -12.06 -12.56 3.92
N LYS A 84 -13.00 -12.94 3.05
CA LYS A 84 -14.34 -13.45 3.43
C LYS A 84 -15.09 -12.49 4.36
N MET A 85 -14.96 -11.18 4.11
CA MET A 85 -15.59 -10.11 4.87
C MET A 85 -16.54 -9.31 3.98
N THR A 86 -17.50 -8.61 4.59
CA THR A 86 -18.25 -7.59 3.83
C THR A 86 -17.32 -6.44 3.44
N PRO A 87 -17.63 -5.67 2.38
CA PRO A 87 -16.79 -4.53 1.98
C PRO A 87 -16.55 -3.51 3.12
N ASP A 88 -17.59 -3.21 3.92
CA ASP A 88 -17.47 -2.29 5.06
C ASP A 88 -16.55 -2.83 6.16
N GLN A 89 -16.71 -4.11 6.53
CA GLN A 89 -15.86 -4.76 7.53
C GLN A 89 -14.40 -4.83 7.08
N ALA A 90 -14.16 -5.12 5.80
CA ALA A 90 -12.81 -5.18 5.25
C ALA A 90 -12.12 -3.81 5.35
N ASN A 91 -12.81 -2.72 5.02
CA ASN A 91 -12.26 -1.36 5.15
C ASN A 91 -11.90 -1.03 6.60
N LYS A 92 -12.78 -1.30 7.55
CA LYS A 92 -12.52 -1.11 9.00
C LYS A 92 -11.33 -1.94 9.48
N TRP A 93 -11.25 -3.20 9.06
CA TRP A 93 -10.13 -4.07 9.41
C TRP A 93 -8.81 -3.55 8.83
N MET A 94 -8.81 -3.08 7.58
CA MET A 94 -7.64 -2.49 6.94
C MET A 94 -7.17 -1.23 7.68
N GLU A 95 -8.08 -0.34 8.07
CA GLU A 95 -7.76 0.85 8.85
C GLU A 95 -7.06 0.50 10.17
N GLN A 96 -7.57 -0.52 10.87
CA GLN A 96 -7.07 -0.93 12.19
C GLN A 96 -5.74 -1.70 12.12
N ASN A 97 -5.54 -2.52 11.08
CA ASN A 97 -4.43 -3.48 11.03
C ASN A 97 -3.38 -3.12 9.98
N MET A 98 -3.82 -2.82 8.76
CA MET A 98 -2.91 -2.59 7.64
C MET A 98 -2.24 -1.23 7.73
N PHE A 99 -2.98 -0.16 8.10
CA PHE A 99 -2.39 1.18 8.15
C PHE A 99 -1.35 1.33 9.26
N ALA A 100 -1.45 0.56 10.36
CA ALA A 100 -0.42 0.51 11.38
C ALA A 100 0.92 -0.03 10.84
N LYS A 101 0.87 -1.10 10.01
CA LYS A 101 2.09 -1.67 9.40
C LYS A 101 2.57 -0.88 8.18
N TYR A 102 1.63 -0.31 7.43
CA TYR A 102 1.80 0.38 6.16
C TYR A 102 1.21 1.79 6.25
N PRO A 103 1.85 2.72 6.99
CA PRO A 103 1.34 4.06 7.20
C PRO A 103 1.20 4.79 5.86
N LEU A 104 0.06 5.47 5.70
CA LEU A 104 -0.25 6.28 4.53
C LEU A 104 0.56 7.59 4.55
N GLY A 105 0.82 8.13 3.37
CA GLY A 105 1.56 9.38 3.18
C GLY A 105 2.69 9.27 2.17
N ASP A 106 3.39 10.37 1.96
CA ASP A 106 4.56 10.42 1.09
C ASP A 106 5.79 9.90 1.86
N LEU A 107 6.49 8.95 1.26
CA LEU A 107 7.76 8.43 1.75
C LEU A 107 8.94 9.17 1.12
N LYS A 108 8.77 9.63 -0.12
CA LYS A 108 9.74 10.44 -0.86
C LYS A 108 8.99 11.41 -1.79
N ASN A 109 9.42 12.66 -1.84
CA ASN A 109 8.84 13.68 -2.72
C ASN A 109 9.89 14.75 -3.02
N GLU A 110 10.56 14.62 -4.17
CA GLU A 110 11.66 15.48 -4.67
C GLU A 110 11.28 16.20 -5.99
#